data_AF-A0A8U0A057-F1
#
_entry.id   AF-A0A8U0A057-F1
#
_cell.length_a   1.000
_cell.length_b   1.000
_cell.length_c   1.000
_cell.angle_alpha   90.00
_cell.angle_beta   90.00
_cell.angle_gamma   90.00
#
_symmetry.space_group_name_H-M   'P 1'
#
loop_
_entity.id
_entity.type
_entity.pdbx_description
1 polymer ?
#
loop_
_entity_poly.entity_id
_entity_poly.type
_entity_poly.pdbx_seq_one_letter_code
_entity_poly.pdbx_strand_id
1 'polypeptide(L)'
;MTTLNNADEINDKGESYGECFADAGISKTQLRRIYSQIKDAEREYENQNEEQAKDQLKLLRPLLFRMAARDAGSGNEGENEEENESEDENEASGMEMVKDEIWCQIETAVDGDGDLERFFQLMEATVAYHYYYDTMKEDEDE
;
A
#
# COMPACT_ATOMS: atom_id res chain seq x y z
N MET A 1 -10.74 -14.65 -5.64
CA MET A 1 -10.76 -13.77 -4.45
C MET A 1 -10.11 -14.54 -3.32
N THR A 2 -8.91 -14.11 -2.88
CA THR A 2 -8.19 -14.76 -1.79
C THR A 2 -8.60 -14.07 -0.50
N THR A 3 -9.48 -14.71 0.26
CA THR A 3 -9.85 -14.27 1.60
C THR A 3 -8.66 -14.54 2.53
N LEU A 4 -8.21 -13.54 3.30
CA LEU A 4 -7.18 -13.72 4.33
C LEU A 4 -7.75 -14.66 5.38
N ASN A 5 -7.31 -15.92 5.49
CA ASN A 5 -7.99 -16.93 6.29
C ASN A 5 -7.30 -17.25 7.62
N ASN A 6 -6.03 -16.89 7.78
CA ASN A 6 -5.24 -17.14 9.00
C ASN A 6 -4.12 -16.10 9.17
N ALA A 7 -3.49 -16.10 10.36
CA ALA A 7 -2.44 -15.15 10.71
C ALA A 7 -1.17 -15.29 9.86
N ASP A 8 -0.84 -16.50 9.42
CA ASP A 8 0.35 -16.77 8.60
C ASP A 8 0.19 -16.14 7.20
N GLU A 9 -0.98 -16.28 6.57
CA GLU A 9 -1.28 -15.63 5.27
C GLU A 9 -1.24 -14.10 5.36
N ILE A 10 -1.68 -13.53 6.48
CA ILE A 10 -1.60 -12.09 6.75
C ILE A 10 -0.15 -11.64 6.86
N ASN A 11 0.66 -12.43 7.58
CA ASN A 11 2.07 -12.12 7.79
C ASN A 11 2.87 -12.22 6.49
N ASP A 12 2.70 -13.31 5.73
CA ASP A 12 3.38 -13.54 4.44
C ASP A 12 3.04 -12.44 3.42
N LYS A 13 1.76 -12.04 3.34
CA LYS A 13 1.34 -10.94 2.47
C LYS A 13 1.84 -9.59 2.96
N GLY A 14 1.78 -9.35 4.27
CA GLY A 14 2.34 -8.14 4.88
C GLY A 14 3.83 -8.01 4.58
N GLU A 15 4.57 -9.11 4.67
CA GLU A 15 5.99 -9.16 4.30
C GLU A 15 6.21 -8.80 2.84
N SER A 16 5.52 -9.49 1.93
CA SER A 16 5.62 -9.24 0.49
C SER A 16 5.29 -7.80 0.11
N TYR A 17 4.25 -7.21 0.71
CA TYR A 17 3.88 -5.82 0.43
C TYR A 17 4.88 -4.82 1.03
N GLY A 18 5.36 -5.10 2.24
CA GLY A 18 6.34 -4.26 2.92
C GLY A 18 7.66 -4.20 2.17
N GLU A 19 8.16 -5.36 1.72
CA GLU A 19 9.33 -5.49 0.86
C GLU A 19 9.13 -4.73 -0.46
N CYS A 20 8.00 -4.94 -1.15
CA CYS A 20 7.69 -4.22 -2.39
C CYS A 20 7.68 -2.70 -2.21
N PHE A 21 7.17 -2.19 -1.08
CA PHE A 21 7.22 -0.75 -0.79
C PHE A 21 8.64 -0.25 -0.53
N ALA A 22 9.48 -1.03 0.14
CA ALA A 22 10.87 -0.68 0.37
C ALA A 22 11.71 -0.75 -0.92
N ASP A 23 11.41 -1.70 -1.81
CA ASP A 23 11.98 -1.82 -3.16
C ASP A 23 11.59 -0.66 -4.07
N ALA A 24 10.34 -0.22 -3.99
CA ALA A 24 9.84 0.94 -4.72
C ALA A 24 10.29 2.29 -4.11
N GLY A 25 11.21 2.30 -3.14
CA GLY A 25 11.74 3.54 -2.55
C GLY A 25 10.68 4.38 -1.83
N ILE A 26 9.57 3.78 -1.40
CA ILE A 26 8.53 4.51 -0.67
C ILE A 26 9.09 4.93 0.68
N SER A 27 9.13 6.24 0.93
CA SER A 27 9.63 6.75 2.20
C SER A 27 8.73 6.33 3.37
N LYS A 28 9.34 6.09 4.53
CA LYS A 28 8.67 5.90 5.84
C LYS A 28 7.59 6.96 6.11
N THR A 29 7.79 8.20 5.62
CA THR A 29 6.83 9.31 5.77
C THR A 29 5.58 9.13 4.90
N GLN A 30 5.74 8.70 3.65
CA GLN A 30 4.61 8.41 2.75
C GLN A 30 3.78 7.25 3.29
N LEU A 31 4.43 6.15 3.67
CA LEU A 31 3.73 4.98 4.20
C LEU A 31 3.03 5.29 5.53
N ARG A 32 3.68 6.01 6.44
CA ARG A 32 3.06 6.47 7.71
C ARG A 32 1.79 7.27 7.46
N ARG A 33 1.75 8.12 6.43
CA ARG A 33 0.56 8.93 6.13
C ARG A 33 -0.65 8.07 5.75
N ILE A 34 -0.44 7.02 4.95
CA ILE A 34 -1.51 6.07 4.61
C ILE A 34 -1.92 5.29 5.85
N TYR A 35 -0.95 4.77 6.59
CA TYR A 35 -1.22 3.99 7.79
C TYR A 35 -1.97 4.77 8.87
N SER A 36 -1.67 6.06 9.06
CA SER A 36 -2.43 6.92 9.97
C SER A 36 -3.93 6.96 9.64
N GLN A 37 -4.28 7.03 8.35
CA GLN A 37 -5.68 7.04 7.94
C GLN A 37 -6.35 5.67 8.12
N ILE A 38 -5.60 4.59 7.94
CA ILE A 38 -6.07 3.24 8.25
C ILE A 38 -6.33 3.09 9.75
N LYS A 39 -5.44 3.61 10.62
CA LYS A 39 -5.64 3.62 12.08
C LYS A 39 -6.84 4.47 12.50
N ASP A 40 -7.13 5.55 11.79
CA ASP A 40 -8.33 6.35 12.06
C ASP A 40 -9.60 5.53 11.74
N ALA A 41 -9.60 4.81 10.61
CA ALA A 41 -10.71 3.91 10.25
C ALA A 41 -10.85 2.74 11.23
N GLU A 42 -9.75 2.14 11.66
CA GLU A 42 -9.73 1.09 12.67
C GLU A 42 -10.30 1.58 14.00
N ARG A 43 -9.99 2.81 14.41
CA ARG A 43 -10.57 3.39 15.63
C ARG A 43 -12.08 3.55 15.52
N GLU A 44 -12.60 3.95 14.35
CA GLU A 44 -14.06 3.99 14.14
C GLU A 44 -14.66 2.58 14.23
N TYR A 45 -13.99 1.58 13.66
CA TYR A 45 -14.41 0.18 13.75
C TYR A 45 -14.44 -0.32 15.21
N GLU A 46 -13.38 -0.07 15.99
CA GLU A 46 -13.29 -0.41 17.42
C GLU A 46 -14.40 0.27 18.25
N ASN A 47 -14.79 1.49 17.87
CA ASN A 47 -15.89 2.23 18.48
C ASN A 47 -17.29 1.79 17.99
N GLN A 48 -17.38 0.70 17.23
CA GLN A 48 -18.62 0.16 16.67
C GLN A 48 -19.27 1.06 15.60
N ASN A 49 -18.51 1.99 15.02
CA ASN A 49 -18.92 2.84 13.90
C ASN A 49 -18.47 2.25 12.56
N GLU A 50 -18.89 1.02 12.27
CA GLU A 50 -18.41 0.25 11.11
C GLU A 50 -18.64 0.97 9.76
N GLU A 51 -19.81 1.61 9.59
CA GLU A 51 -20.13 2.37 8.37
C GLU A 51 -19.15 3.53 8.15
N GLN A 52 -18.80 4.24 9.22
CA GLN A 52 -17.84 5.34 9.16
C GLN A 52 -16.42 4.85 8.90
N ALA A 53 -16.02 3.71 9.48
CA ALA A 53 -14.75 3.06 9.18
C ALA A 53 -14.65 2.70 7.69
N LYS A 54 -15.70 2.09 7.14
CA LYS A 54 -15.82 1.73 5.73
C LYS A 54 -15.74 2.94 4.80
N ASP A 55 -16.45 4.01 5.12
CA ASP A 55 -16.39 5.26 4.36
C ASP A 55 -14.98 5.88 4.36
N GLN A 56 -14.28 5.86 5.50
CA GLN A 56 -12.90 6.33 5.58
C GLN A 56 -11.95 5.48 4.73
N LEU A 57 -12.10 4.16 4.74
CA LEU A 57 -11.29 3.26 3.90
C LEU A 57 -11.50 3.51 2.40
N LYS A 58 -12.72 3.83 1.95
CA LYS A 58 -12.99 4.19 0.54
C LYS A 58 -12.20 5.43 0.10
N LEU A 59 -11.90 6.35 1.02
CA LEU A 59 -11.14 7.57 0.75
C LEU A 59 -9.62 7.32 0.59
N LEU A 60 -9.14 6.10 0.88
CA LEU A 60 -7.72 5.76 0.73
C LEU A 60 -7.30 5.58 -0.73
N ARG A 61 -8.24 5.28 -1.64
CA ARG A 61 -7.95 5.02 -3.06
C ARG A 61 -7.02 6.07 -3.66
N PRO A 62 -7.36 7.37 -3.66
CA PRO A 62 -6.54 8.37 -4.31
C PRO A 62 -5.15 8.52 -3.69
N LEU A 63 -4.98 8.16 -2.42
CA LEU A 63 -3.69 8.22 -1.73
C LEU A 63 -2.78 7.05 -2.11
N LEU A 64 -3.34 5.84 -2.22
CA LEU A 64 -2.61 4.66 -2.71
C LEU A 64 -2.09 4.89 -4.14
N PHE A 65 -2.93 5.41 -5.04
CA PHE A 65 -2.52 5.70 -6.42
C PHE A 65 -1.53 6.89 -6.52
N ARG A 66 -1.65 7.91 -5.66
CA ARG A 66 -0.70 9.03 -5.64
C ARG A 66 0.69 8.62 -5.15
N MET A 67 0.80 7.62 -4.28
CA MET A 67 2.10 7.15 -3.79
C MET A 67 2.99 6.61 -4.91
N ALA A 68 2.41 5.96 -5.93
CA ALA A 68 3.16 5.47 -7.08
C ALA A 68 3.44 6.54 -8.14
N ALA A 69 2.54 7.51 -8.34
CA ALA A 69 2.73 8.54 -9.37
C ALA A 69 3.91 9.49 -9.08
N ARG A 70 4.30 9.62 -7.81
CA ARG A 70 5.39 10.52 -7.40
C ARG A 70 6.78 9.93 -7.67
N ASP A 71 6.85 8.62 -7.93
CA ASP A 71 8.10 7.93 -8.30
C ASP A 71 8.38 8.08 -9.81
N ALA A 72 7.33 8.15 -10.64
CA ALA A 72 7.46 8.51 -12.06
C ALA A 72 7.89 9.98 -12.31
N GLY A 73 7.94 10.81 -11.27
CA GLY A 73 8.19 12.26 -11.37
C GLY A 73 9.34 12.79 -10.52
N SER A 74 10.13 11.93 -9.87
CA SER A 74 11.35 12.34 -9.13
C SER A 74 12.63 12.10 -9.94
N GLY A 75 12.53 12.18 -11.27
CA GLY A 75 13.65 12.45 -12.16
C GLY A 75 13.83 13.97 -12.27
N ASN A 76 15.05 14.42 -11.98
CA ASN A 76 15.56 15.79 -12.01
C ASN A 76 15.04 16.65 -13.19
N GLU A 77 14.80 17.94 -12.95
CA GLU A 77 14.49 18.94 -13.98
C GLU A 77 15.55 18.93 -15.10
N GLY A 78 15.09 18.83 -16.35
CA GLY A 78 15.93 18.93 -17.54
C GLY A 78 15.08 19.02 -18.79
N GLU A 79 14.94 20.24 -19.31
CA GLU A 79 14.30 20.58 -20.57
C GLU A 79 14.73 19.64 -21.72
N ASN A 80 13.77 18.96 -22.35
CA ASN A 80 13.69 18.85 -23.81
C ASN A 80 12.38 18.17 -24.22
N GLU A 81 11.61 18.90 -25.03
CA GLU A 81 10.54 18.39 -25.85
C GLU A 81 11.15 17.46 -26.91
N GLU A 82 11.04 16.14 -26.74
CA GLU A 82 10.98 15.23 -27.88
C GLU A 82 9.92 14.16 -27.62
N GLU A 83 8.91 14.20 -28.49
CA GLU A 83 7.88 13.18 -28.65
C GLU A 83 8.54 11.80 -28.76
N ASN A 84 8.25 10.91 -27.82
CA ASN A 84 8.45 9.49 -28.02
C ASN A 84 7.22 8.75 -27.49
N GLU A 85 6.28 8.54 -28.40
CA GLU A 85 5.32 7.45 -28.31
C GLU A 85 6.14 6.15 -28.28
N SER A 86 6.41 5.63 -27.08
CA SER A 86 6.84 4.25 -26.90
C SER A 86 5.66 3.50 -26.29
N GLU A 87 5.02 2.71 -27.13
CA GLU A 87 4.14 1.62 -26.75
C GLU A 87 5.00 0.56 -26.01
N ASP A 88 5.30 0.80 -24.73
CA ASP A 88 5.90 -0.24 -23.88
C ASP A 88 4.78 -1.13 -23.33
N GLU A 89 4.73 -2.34 -23.89
CA GLU A 89 3.86 -3.42 -23.46
C GLU A 89 4.19 -3.86 -22.02
N ASN A 90 3.54 -3.20 -21.06
CA ASN A 90 2.85 -3.82 -19.93
C ASN A 90 3.67 -4.80 -19.05
N GLU A 91 4.86 -4.39 -18.59
CA GLU A 91 5.42 -4.91 -17.35
C GLU A 91 4.80 -4.10 -16.20
N ALA A 92 3.64 -4.52 -15.72
CA ALA A 92 3.08 -3.96 -14.49
C ALA A 92 4.14 -4.12 -13.39
N SER A 93 4.74 -3.00 -12.96
CA SER A 93 5.71 -2.98 -11.88
C SER A 93 5.12 -3.73 -10.68
N GLY A 94 5.92 -4.49 -9.92
CA GLY A 94 5.44 -5.20 -8.72
C GLY A 94 4.66 -4.29 -7.76
N MET A 95 5.02 -3.00 -7.74
CA MET A 95 4.32 -1.95 -7.02
C MET A 95 2.88 -1.69 -7.52
N GLU A 96 2.65 -1.76 -8.83
CA GLU A 96 1.30 -1.70 -9.43
C GLU A 96 0.42 -2.85 -8.97
N MET A 97 0.94 -4.07 -9.02
CA MET A 97 0.23 -5.26 -8.54
C MET A 97 -0.10 -5.18 -7.04
N VAL A 98 0.84 -4.74 -6.20
CA VAL A 98 0.63 -4.59 -4.75
C VAL A 98 -0.43 -3.53 -4.44
N LYS A 99 -0.43 -2.38 -5.13
CA LYS A 99 -1.47 -1.35 -4.94
C LYS A 99 -2.86 -1.87 -5.29
N ASP A 100 -2.97 -2.54 -6.43
CA ASP A 100 -4.24 -3.11 -6.88
C ASP A 100 -4.70 -4.22 -5.94
N GLU A 101 -3.78 -5.05 -5.42
CA GLU A 101 -4.13 -6.08 -4.44
C GLU A 101 -4.59 -5.46 -3.11
N ILE A 102 -3.90 -4.44 -2.58
CA ILE A 102 -4.33 -3.71 -1.38
C ILE A 102 -5.71 -3.08 -1.62
N TRP A 103 -5.94 -2.48 -2.79
CA TRP A 103 -7.25 -1.91 -3.13
C TRP A 103 -8.33 -2.99 -3.18
N CYS A 104 -8.06 -4.16 -3.78
CA CYS A 104 -8.96 -5.29 -3.77
C CYS A 104 -9.26 -5.80 -2.34
N GLN A 105 -8.28 -5.79 -1.44
CA GLN A 105 -8.51 -6.13 -0.03
C GLN A 105 -9.40 -5.10 0.67
N ILE A 106 -9.23 -3.81 0.39
CA ILE A 106 -10.13 -2.74 0.86
C ILE A 106 -11.56 -2.97 0.35
N GLU A 107 -11.74 -3.18 -0.96
CA GLU A 107 -13.07 -3.44 -1.54
C GLU A 107 -13.72 -4.68 -0.93
N THR A 108 -12.94 -5.74 -0.69
CA THR A 108 -13.44 -6.97 -0.06
C THR A 108 -13.88 -6.73 1.38
N ALA A 109 -13.11 -5.97 2.17
CA ALA A 109 -13.44 -5.66 3.56
C ALA A 109 -14.61 -4.67 3.69
N VAL A 110 -14.77 -3.79 2.71
CA VAL A 110 -15.74 -2.71 2.76
C VAL A 110 -17.09 -3.10 2.16
N ASP A 111 -17.10 -3.66 0.95
CA ASP A 111 -18.30 -3.95 0.17
C ASP A 111 -18.60 -5.46 0.04
N GLY A 112 -17.71 -6.34 0.52
CA GLY A 112 -17.87 -7.79 0.52
C GLY A 112 -18.11 -8.41 1.91
N ASP A 113 -18.02 -9.74 2.00
CA ASP A 113 -18.06 -10.50 3.26
C ASP A 113 -16.69 -10.48 4.00
N GLY A 114 -15.84 -9.49 3.68
CA GLY A 114 -14.48 -9.40 4.21
C GLY A 114 -14.42 -8.96 5.67
N ASP A 115 -13.34 -9.34 6.32
CA ASP A 115 -13.08 -9.04 7.72
C ASP A 115 -12.18 -7.79 7.83
N LEU A 116 -12.75 -6.69 8.32
CA LEU A 116 -12.03 -5.43 8.55
C LEU A 116 -10.85 -5.61 9.51
N GLU A 117 -11.00 -6.46 10.53
CA GLU A 117 -9.93 -6.72 11.49
C GLU A 117 -8.71 -7.34 10.79
N ARG A 118 -8.95 -8.30 9.89
CA ARG A 118 -7.88 -8.93 9.10
C ARG A 118 -7.21 -7.95 8.14
N PHE A 119 -7.97 -7.03 7.56
CA PHE A 119 -7.40 -5.96 6.75
C PHE A 119 -6.48 -5.05 7.58
N PHE A 120 -6.89 -4.66 8.79
CA PHE A 120 -6.05 -3.84 9.67
C PHE A 120 -4.75 -4.56 10.07
N GLN A 121 -4.85 -5.86 10.40
CA GLN A 121 -3.68 -6.70 10.71
C GLN A 121 -2.71 -6.81 9.51
N LEU A 122 -3.24 -6.98 8.30
CA LEU A 122 -2.43 -6.99 7.07
C LEU A 122 -1.67 -5.66 6.88
N MET A 123 -2.33 -4.53 7.12
CA MET A 123 -1.69 -3.23 6.98
C MET A 123 -0.66 -2.97 8.08
N GLU A 124 -0.87 -3.46 9.30
CA GLU A 124 0.13 -3.41 10.36
C GLU A 124 1.38 -4.23 10.02
N ALA A 125 1.20 -5.47 9.55
CA ALA A 125 2.31 -6.31 9.08
C ALA A 125 3.07 -5.63 7.93
N THR A 126 2.35 -5.08 6.96
CA THR A 126 2.94 -4.36 5.82
C THR A 126 3.86 -3.21 6.25
N VAL A 127 3.43 -2.41 7.23
CA VAL A 127 4.24 -1.30 7.74
C VAL A 127 5.44 -1.79 8.53
N ALA A 128 5.27 -2.84 9.34
CA ALA A 128 6.37 -3.42 10.11
C ALA A 128 7.50 -3.94 9.19
N TYR A 129 7.15 -4.69 8.16
CA TYR A 129 8.10 -5.23 7.19
C TYR A 129 8.73 -4.15 6.31
N HIS A 130 7.96 -3.13 5.90
CA HIS A 130 8.55 -1.98 5.20
C HIS A 130 9.68 -1.34 6.01
N TYR A 131 9.45 -1.04 7.29
CA TYR A 131 10.48 -0.44 8.14
C TYR A 131 11.70 -1.34 8.30
N TYR A 132 11.50 -2.66 8.36
CA TYR A 132 12.58 -3.64 8.44
C TYR A 132 13.45 -3.62 7.17
N TYR A 133 12.84 -3.73 5.99
CA TYR A 133 13.57 -3.76 4.71
C TYR A 133 14.20 -2.42 4.34
N ASP A 134 13.54 -1.31 4.65
CA ASP A 134 14.07 0.04 4.41
C ASP A 134 15.35 0.29 5.22
N THR A 135 15.41 -0.18 6.47
CA THR A 135 16.62 -0.04 7.31
C THR A 135 17.72 -1.05 6.95
N MET A 136 17.38 -2.27 6.52
CA MET A 136 18.39 -3.22 6.02
C MET A 136 19.16 -2.66 4.82
N LYS A 137 18.50 -1.91 3.94
CA LYS A 137 19.14 -1.27 2.79
C LYS A 137 20.05 -0.10 3.18
N GLU A 138 19.63 0.69 4.17
CA GLU A 138 20.47 1.77 4.73
C GLU A 138 21.83 1.22 5.23
N ASP A 139 21.85 0.00 5.78
CA ASP A 139 23.07 -0.65 6.28
C ASP A 139 23.94 -1.32 5.19
N GLU A 140 23.39 -1.63 4.00
CA GLU A 140 24.11 -2.24 2.88
C GLU A 140 24.87 -1.23 1.99
N ASP A 141 24.47 0.05 2.05
CA ASP A 141 25.05 1.14 1.25
C ASP A 141 26.24 1.88 1.96
N GLU A 142 26.63 1.47 3.18
CA GLU A 142 27.79 1.99 3.96
C GLU A 142 29.09 1.17 3.78
#